data_AF-A0A0B1TR42-F1
#
_entry.id   AF-A0A0B1TR42-F1
#
_cell.length_a   1.000
_cell.length_b   1.000
_cell.length_c   1.000
_cell.angle_alpha   90.00
_cell.angle_beta   90.00
_cell.angle_gamma   90.00
#
_symmetry.space_group_name_H-M   'P 1'
#
loop_
_entity.id
_entity.type
_entity.pdbx_description
1 polymer ?
#
loop_
_entity_poly.entity_id
_entity_poly.type
_entity_poly.pdbx_seq_one_letter_code
_entity_poly.pdbx_strand_id
1 'polypeptide(L)' 'MTTGLASRLNIKETIGCHLLSIHNIRHQLRLMEDVREAIDSGKVQQFLDKFLSDYYQKEPVPDWVRDAVAFMGYELKL' A
#
# COMPACT_ATOMS: atom_id res chain seq x y z
N MET A 1 3.69 28.28 -34.02
CA MET A 1 2.83 27.08 -33.90
C MET A 1 3.43 25.98 -33.00
N THR A 2 4.27 26.30 -32.01
CA THR A 2 4.93 25.30 -31.13
C THR A 2 4.44 25.31 -29.67
N THR A 3 3.71 26.34 -29.23
CA THR A 3 3.22 26.47 -27.86
C THR A 3 2.05 25.55 -27.50
N GLY A 4 1.25 25.13 -28.49
CA GLY A 4 0.06 24.30 -28.27
C GLY A 4 0.34 22.81 -28.03
N LEU A 5 1.52 22.30 -28.41
CA LEU A 5 1.90 20.91 -28.16
C LEU A 5 2.48 20.73 -26.74
N ALA A 6 3.29 21.69 -26.29
CA ALA A 6 3.87 21.69 -24.94
C ALA A 6 2.79 21.81 -23.85
N SER A 7 1.78 22.67 -24.05
CA SER A 7 0.69 22.84 -23.07
C SER A 7 -0.15 21.56 -22.89
N ARG A 8 -0.35 20.78 -23.97
CA ARG A 8 -1.11 19.51 -23.91
C ARG A 8 -0.37 18.40 -23.17
N LEU A 9 0.97 18.36 -23.25
CA LEU A 9 1.78 17.43 -22.48
C LEU A 9 1.74 17.79 -20.99
N ASN A 10 1.93 19.07 -20.65
CA ASN A 10 1.87 19.54 -19.27
C ASN A 10 0.51 19.28 -18.61
N ILE A 11 -0.60 19.43 -19.35
CA ILE A 11 -1.95 19.12 -18.83
C ILE A 11 -2.09 17.63 -18.53
N LYS A 12 -1.59 16.74 -19.40
CA LYS A 12 -1.64 15.29 -19.17
C LYS A 12 -0.78 14.86 -17.99
N GLU A 13 0.43 15.41 -17.87
CA GLU A 13 1.32 15.16 -16.74
C GLU A 13 0.71 15.67 -15.44
N THR A 14 0.13 16.88 -15.44
CA THR A 14 -0.56 17.45 -14.27
C THR A 14 -1.74 16.58 -13.85
N ILE A 15 -2.61 16.17 -14.78
CA ILE A 15 -3.73 15.26 -14.49
C ILE A 15 -3.21 13.92 -13.97
N GLY A 16 -2.12 13.38 -14.55
CA GLY A 16 -1.47 12.16 -14.09
C GLY A 16 -0.98 12.26 -12.64
N CYS A 17 -0.29 13.35 -12.28
CA CYS A 17 0.17 13.58 -10.91
C CYS A 17 -0.98 13.68 -9.90
N HIS A 18 -2.08 14.35 -10.27
CA HIS A 18 -3.27 14.45 -9.42
C HIS A 18 -3.95 13.09 -9.24
N LEU A 19 -4.11 12.33 -10.33
CA LEU A 19 -4.69 10.98 -10.27
C LEU A 19 -3.84 10.02 -9.45
N LEU A 20 -2.50 10.08 -9.58
CA LEU A 20 -1.58 9.26 -8.77
C LEU A 20 -1.70 9.62 -7.30
N SER A 21 -1.80 10.91 -6.97
CA SER A 21 -1.97 11.37 -5.59
C SER A 21 -3.29 10.87 -4.99
N ILE A 22 -4.40 10.99 -5.73
CA ILE A 22 -5.71 10.49 -5.31
C ILE A 22 -5.69 8.97 -5.16
N HIS A 23 -5.08 8.25 -6.10
CA HIS A 23 -4.93 6.79 -6.04
C HIS A 23 -4.15 6.36 -4.79
N ASN A 24 -3.01 7.01 -4.50
CA ASN A 24 -2.19 6.70 -3.34
C ASN A 24 -2.93 6.97 -2.02
N ILE A 25 -3.61 8.11 -1.91
CA ILE A 25 -4.42 8.44 -0.72
C ILE A 25 -5.52 7.40 -0.54
N ARG A 26 -6.24 7.05 -1.61
CA ARG A 26 -7.31 6.05 -1.55
C ARG A 26 -6.78 4.68 -1.12
N HIS A 27 -5.62 4.25 -1.63
CA HIS A 27 -4.99 3.00 -1.22
C HIS A 27 -4.65 3.01 0.27
N GLN A 28 -4.02 4.08 0.78
CA GLN A 28 -3.66 4.20 2.19
C GLN A 28 -4.88 4.25 3.11
N LEU A 29 -5.94 4.97 2.72
CA LEU A 29 -7.19 5.01 3.48
C LEU A 29 -7.79 3.61 3.63
N ARG A 30 -7.89 2.86 2.52
CA ARG A 30 -8.38 1.48 2.54
C ARG A 30 -7.50 0.58 3.41
N LEU A 31 -6.18 0.66 3.26
CA LEU A 31 -5.26 -0.13 4.06
C LEU A 31 -5.48 0.10 5.56
N MET A 32 -5.64 1.36 5.97
CA MET A 32 -5.88 1.70 7.38
C MET A 32 -7.28 1.31 7.86
N GLU A 33 -8.28 1.30 6.97
CA GLU A 33 -9.61 0.74 7.25
C GLU A 33 -9.52 -0.77 7.53
N ASP A 34 -8.84 -1.52 6.67
CA ASP A 34 -8.64 -2.97 6.82
C ASP A 34 -7.87 -3.31 8.11
N VAL A 35 -6.83 -2.54 8.43
CA VAL A 35 -6.07 -2.68 9.70
C VAL A 35 -6.98 -2.47 10.90
N ARG A 36 -7.81 -1.41 10.90
CA ARG A 36 -8.73 -1.13 12.00
C ARG A 36 -9.77 -2.23 12.17
N GLU A 37 -10.36 -2.70 11.09
CA GLU A 37 -11.32 -3.83 11.13
C GLU A 37 -10.65 -5.11 11.67
N ALA A 38 -9.41 -5.39 11.28
CA ALA A 38 -8.66 -6.54 11.78
C ALA A 38 -8.37 -6.44 13.28
N ILE A 39 -8.08 -5.24 13.80
CA ILE A 39 -7.91 -5.00 15.24
C ILE A 39 -9.24 -5.21 15.96
N ASP A 40 -10.30 -4.54 15.51
CA ASP A 40 -11.62 -4.57 16.16
C ASP A 40 -12.23 -5.98 16.17
N SER A 41 -11.97 -6.77 15.13
CA SER A 41 -12.46 -8.15 15.01
C SER A 41 -11.51 -9.20 15.60
N GLY A 42 -10.34 -8.81 16.13
CA GLY A 42 -9.34 -9.74 16.68
C GLY A 42 -8.67 -10.63 15.62
N LYS A 43 -8.62 -10.19 14.36
CA LYS A 43 -8.11 -10.93 13.19
C LYS A 43 -6.81 -10.37 12.61
N VAL A 44 -6.03 -9.62 13.40
CA VAL A 44 -4.76 -9.01 12.96
C VAL A 44 -3.80 -10.02 12.33
N GLN A 45 -3.69 -11.22 12.87
CA GLN A 45 -2.86 -12.29 12.31
C GLN A 45 -3.25 -12.63 10.85
N GLN A 46 -4.54 -12.77 10.58
CA GLN A 46 -5.05 -13.09 9.24
C GLN A 46 -4.81 -11.93 8.26
N PHE A 47 -4.94 -10.70 8.75
CA PHE A 47 -4.61 -9.51 7.97
C PHE A 47 -3.13 -9.48 7.60
N LEU A 48 -2.22 -9.72 8.55
CA LEU A 48 -0.77 -9.73 8.32
C LEU A 48 -0.37 -10.81 7.32
N ASP A 49 -0.87 -12.04 7.50
CA ASP A 49 -0.58 -13.16 6.59
C ASP A 49 -0.99 -12.82 5.16
N LYS A 50 -2.21 -12.32 4.97
CA LYS A 50 -2.74 -11.95 3.66
C LYS A 50 -2.00 -10.75 3.05
N PHE A 51 -1.82 -9.69 3.83
CA PHE A 51 -1.22 -8.45 3.32
C PHE A 51 0.22 -8.67 2.89
N LEU A 52 1.01 -9.37 3.72
CA LEU A 52 2.41 -9.64 3.40
C LEU A 52 2.57 -10.65 2.26
N SER A 53 1.70 -11.67 2.15
CA SER A 53 1.73 -12.58 1.00
C SER A 53 1.38 -11.87 -0.31
N ASP A 54 0.40 -10.96 -0.28
CA ASP A 54 -0.02 -10.20 -1.45
C ASP A 54 1.02 -9.16 -1.86
N TYR A 55 1.73 -8.56 -0.90
CA TYR A 55 2.74 -7.52 -1.15
C TYR A 55 4.09 -8.11 -1.58
N TYR A 56 4.53 -9.18 -0.93
CA TYR A 56 5.81 -9.84 -1.14
C TYR A 56 5.67 -11.15 -1.93
N GLN A 57 5.18 -11.05 -3.17
CA GLN A 57 4.93 -12.23 -4.03
C GLN A 57 6.21 -12.86 -4.61
N LYS A 58 7.22 -12.03 -4.90
CA LYS A 58 8.45 -12.44 -5.61
C LYS A 58 9.68 -12.43 -4.74
N GLU A 59 9.66 -11.63 -3.69
CA GLU A 59 10.78 -11.40 -2.80
C GLU A 59 10.39 -11.85 -1.40
N PRO A 60 11.33 -12.39 -0.61
CA PRO A 60 11.04 -12.73 0.77
C PRO A 60 10.72 -11.47 1.58
N VAL A 61 9.82 -11.61 2.55
CA VAL A 61 9.54 -10.55 3.53
C VAL A 61 10.87 -10.18 4.25
N PRO A 62 11.26 -8.89 4.28
CA PRO A 62 12.50 -8.46 4.93
C PRO A 62 12.53 -8.76 6.43
N ASP A 63 13.72 -9.05 6.96
CA ASP A 63 13.89 -9.48 8.36
C ASP A 63 13.34 -8.45 9.36
N TRP A 64 13.55 -7.16 9.13
CA TRP A 64 13.04 -6.11 10.02
C TRP A 64 11.50 -6.11 10.14
N VAL A 65 10.79 -6.58 9.11
CA VAL A 65 9.32 -6.75 9.16
C VAL A 65 8.97 -7.93 10.04
N ARG A 66 9.72 -9.04 9.92
CA ARG A 66 9.52 -10.25 10.74
C ARG A 66 9.75 -9.95 12.21
N ASP A 67 10.81 -9.22 12.51
CA ASP A 67 11.17 -8.80 13.86
C ASP A 67 10.07 -7.91 14.47
N ALA A 68 9.53 -6.97 13.68
CA ALA A 68 8.44 -6.11 14.13
C ALA A 68 7.15 -6.91 14.40
N VAL A 69 6.81 -7.86 13.53
CA VAL A 69 5.63 -8.72 13.69
C VAL A 69 5.78 -9.61 14.93
N ALA A 70 6.95 -10.21 15.14
CA ALA A 70 7.26 -11.01 16.32
C ALA A 70 7.21 -10.18 17.61
N PHE A 71 7.74 -8.95 17.59
CA PHE A 71 7.69 -8.03 18.72
C PHE A 71 6.25 -7.69 19.14
N MET A 72 5.32 -7.62 18.19
CA MET A 72 3.89 -7.40 18.45
C MET A 72 3.16 -8.67 18.93
N GLY A 73 3.84 -9.83 19.02
CA GLY A 73 3.26 -11.10 19.46
C GLY A 73 2.53 -11.87 18.35
N TYR A 74 2.81 -11.57 17.09
CA TYR A 74 2.27 -12.27 15.92
C TYR A 74 3.37 -13.11 15.25
N GLU A 75 2.97 -14.14 14.50
CA GLU A 75 3.92 -15.05 13.85
C GLU A 75 3.70 -15.06 12.34
N LEU A 76 4.76 -14.93 11.54
CA LEU A 76 4.63 -15.08 10.09
C LEU A 76 4.77 -16.55 9.73
N LYS A 77 3.73 -17.14 9.14
CA LYS A 77 3.80 -18.46 8.51
C LYS A 77 4.53 -18.32 7.19
N LEU A 78 5.85 -18.49 7.22
CA LEU A 78 6.66 -18.71 6.03
C LEU A 78 6.59 -20.17 5.58
#